data_AF-B1I5X8-F1
#
_entry.id   AF-B1I5X8-F1
#
_cell.length_a   1.000
_cell.length_b   1.000
_cell.length_c   1.000
_cell.angle_alpha   90.00
_cell.angle_beta   90.00
_cell.angle_gamma   90.00
#
_symmetry.space_group_name_H-M   'P 1'
#
loop_
_entity.id
_entity.type
_entity.pdbx_description
1 polymer ?
#
loop_
_entity_poly.entity_id
_entity_poly.type
_entity_poly.pdbx_seq_one_letter_code
_entity_poly.pdbx_strand_id
1 'polypeptide(L)'
;MAVGEYWVRPGPEGYLPPAAASMGVELPQRGEALVEGRVVPEEDAFRVIAEKLLTARNPVFFPGPKILWAWKDGAVEKARAVLKLMEAVGARAIPMPDYRPKYPMINPAVEINPNHPNLTIWHNRIDVGVFVGVHCHYANLALKIIRGGTDCYTIALCGEVGHEDAMITLRDVDAGKLERLTEVARALSAARSPQVQAPAAGAAG
;
A
#
# COMPACT_ATOMS: atom_id res chain seq x y z
N MET A 1 -27.84 14.71 9.69
CA MET A 1 -27.69 13.81 8.52
C MET A 1 -27.58 12.41 9.07
N ALA A 2 -28.39 11.45 8.62
CA ALA A 2 -28.09 10.05 8.91
C ALA A 2 -26.69 9.77 8.34
N VAL A 3 -25.74 9.45 9.22
CA VAL A 3 -24.36 9.18 8.80
C VAL A 3 -24.41 7.84 8.07
N GLY A 4 -24.53 7.89 6.74
CA GLY A 4 -24.19 6.73 5.93
C GLY A 4 -22.74 6.39 6.21
N GLU A 5 -22.45 5.10 6.38
CA GLU A 5 -21.09 4.60 6.55
C GLU A 5 -20.20 5.10 5.39
N TYR A 6 -19.18 5.90 5.71
CA TYR A 6 -18.34 6.51 4.68
C TYR A 6 -17.39 5.46 4.08
N TRP A 7 -17.53 5.25 2.77
CA TRP A 7 -16.74 4.27 2.05
C TRP A 7 -15.54 4.96 1.37
N VAL A 8 -14.32 4.64 1.81
CA VAL A 8 -13.08 5.15 1.20
C VAL A 8 -12.80 4.40 -0.10
N ARG A 9 -13.24 4.97 -1.23
CA ARG A 9 -13.13 4.36 -2.57
C ARG A 9 -12.00 4.98 -3.41
N PRO A 10 -11.51 4.26 -4.44
CA PRO A 10 -10.75 4.87 -5.53
C PRO A 10 -11.45 6.11 -6.08
N GLY A 11 -10.66 7.16 -6.28
CA GLY A 11 -11.14 8.46 -6.73
C GLY A 11 -11.21 8.59 -8.26
N PRO A 12 -11.13 9.82 -8.80
CA PRO A 12 -11.04 11.07 -8.04
C PRO A 12 -12.36 11.39 -7.33
N GLU A 13 -12.29 11.66 -6.02
CA GLU A 13 -13.47 12.05 -5.23
C GLU A 13 -13.75 13.56 -5.29
N GLY A 14 -12.83 14.34 -5.86
CA GLY A 14 -12.93 15.79 -6.06
C GLY A 14 -11.66 16.52 -5.63
N TYR A 15 -11.59 17.82 -5.89
CA TYR A 15 -10.38 18.62 -5.59
C TYR A 15 -10.01 18.62 -4.09
N LEU A 16 -11.02 18.58 -3.21
CA LEU A 16 -10.88 18.53 -1.76
C LEU A 16 -11.73 17.39 -1.21
N PRO A 17 -11.29 16.12 -1.32
CA PRO A 17 -12.03 15.01 -0.74
C PRO A 17 -12.13 15.20 0.78
N PRO A 18 -13.27 14.89 1.40
CA PRO A 18 -13.38 15.02 2.85
C PRO A 18 -12.39 14.05 3.51
N ALA A 19 -11.77 14.49 4.59
CA ALA A 19 -10.91 13.63 5.38
C ALA A 19 -11.73 12.43 5.90
N ALA A 20 -11.23 11.21 5.74
CA ALA A 20 -11.95 10.02 6.19
C ALA A 20 -12.30 10.08 7.68
N ALA A 21 -11.39 10.60 8.50
CA ALA A 21 -11.62 10.84 9.93
C ALA A 21 -12.82 11.76 10.20
N SER A 22 -12.98 12.83 9.41
CA SER A 22 -14.12 13.76 9.54
C SER A 22 -15.45 13.14 9.11
N MET A 23 -15.40 12.01 8.40
CA MET A 23 -16.55 11.23 7.97
C MET A 23 -16.83 10.03 8.89
N GLY A 24 -16.12 9.92 10.02
CA GLY A 24 -16.32 8.87 11.02
C GLY A 24 -15.48 7.61 10.83
N VAL A 25 -14.51 7.61 9.92
CA VAL A 25 -13.55 6.49 9.81
C VAL A 25 -12.51 6.60 10.92
N GLU A 26 -12.45 5.60 11.78
CA GLU A 26 -11.48 5.52 12.88
C GLU A 26 -10.27 4.66 12.49
N LEU A 27 -9.13 4.89 13.12
CA LEU A 27 -7.94 4.05 12.94
C LEU A 27 -8.15 2.65 13.54
N PRO A 28 -7.58 1.60 12.93
CA PRO A 28 -7.79 0.23 13.40
C PRO A 28 -7.08 -0.01 14.74
N GLN A 29 -7.65 -0.87 15.60
CA GLN A 29 -6.98 -1.32 16.83
C GLN A 29 -6.01 -2.47 16.54
N ARG A 30 -5.22 -2.89 17.54
CA ARG A 30 -4.27 -4.01 17.37
C ARG A 30 -5.04 -5.29 17.02
N GLY A 31 -4.59 -5.98 15.97
CA GLY A 31 -5.27 -7.16 15.43
C GLY A 31 -6.32 -6.83 14.37
N GLU A 32 -6.58 -5.55 14.12
CA GLU A 32 -7.49 -5.06 13.10
C GLU A 32 -6.74 -4.31 12.00
N ALA A 33 -7.44 -4.12 10.89
CA ALA A 33 -7.04 -3.34 9.73
C ALA A 33 -8.23 -2.50 9.24
N LEU A 34 -7.97 -1.52 8.37
CA LEU A 34 -9.04 -0.88 7.61
C LEU A 34 -9.05 -1.40 6.19
N VAL A 35 -10.24 -1.75 5.71
CA VAL A 35 -10.53 -1.99 4.30
C VAL A 35 -11.68 -1.07 3.91
N GLU A 36 -11.33 -0.07 3.12
CA GLU A 36 -12.21 0.89 2.47
C GLU A 36 -13.10 1.65 3.47
N GLY A 37 -12.52 2.02 4.62
CA GLY A 37 -13.21 2.71 5.70
C GLY A 37 -13.87 1.80 6.73
N ARG A 38 -13.83 0.46 6.54
CA ARG A 38 -14.36 -0.51 7.50
C ARG A 38 -13.26 -1.19 8.29
N VAL A 39 -13.48 -1.33 9.59
CA VAL A 39 -12.63 -2.13 10.47
C VAL A 39 -12.87 -3.61 10.17
N VAL A 40 -11.80 -4.35 9.91
CA VAL A 40 -11.81 -5.78 9.65
C VAL A 40 -10.69 -6.48 10.43
N PRO A 41 -10.79 -7.80 10.68
CA PRO A 41 -9.65 -8.57 11.19
C PRO A 41 -8.43 -8.44 10.27
N GLU A 42 -7.23 -8.35 10.86
CA GLU A 42 -5.97 -8.19 10.10
C GLU A 42 -5.75 -9.30 9.06
N GLU A 43 -6.07 -10.56 9.39
CA GLU A 43 -5.93 -11.69 8.47
C GLU A 43 -6.85 -11.59 7.25
N ASP A 44 -8.03 -10.99 7.40
CA ASP A 44 -8.93 -10.75 6.26
C ASP A 44 -8.34 -9.66 5.35
N ALA A 45 -7.76 -8.61 5.94
CA ALA A 45 -7.07 -7.58 5.18
C ALA A 45 -5.86 -8.13 4.41
N PHE A 46 -5.11 -9.09 4.95
CA PHE A 46 -4.02 -9.75 4.20
C PHE A 46 -4.52 -10.39 2.91
N ARG A 47 -5.65 -11.08 2.96
CA ARG A 47 -6.25 -11.71 1.77
C ARG A 47 -6.68 -10.66 0.75
N VAL A 48 -7.35 -9.60 1.19
CA VAL A 48 -7.78 -8.52 0.30
C VAL A 48 -6.58 -7.80 -0.33
N ILE A 49 -5.53 -7.49 0.44
CA ILE A 49 -4.31 -6.88 -0.09
C ILE A 49 -3.68 -7.78 -1.15
N ALA A 50 -3.49 -9.06 -0.84
CA ALA A 50 -2.90 -10.01 -1.76
C ALA A 50 -3.72 -10.14 -3.05
N GLU A 51 -5.04 -10.21 -2.95
CA GLU A 51 -5.94 -10.23 -4.10
C GLU A 51 -5.81 -8.97 -4.96
N LYS A 52 -5.84 -7.77 -4.35
CA LYS A 52 -5.67 -6.50 -5.06
C LYS A 52 -4.33 -6.43 -5.78
N LEU A 53 -3.25 -6.88 -5.15
CA LEU A 53 -1.92 -6.88 -5.76
C LEU A 53 -1.82 -7.87 -6.93
N LEU A 54 -2.35 -9.09 -6.78
CA LEU A 54 -2.29 -10.12 -7.82
C LEU A 54 -3.26 -9.89 -8.98
N THR A 55 -4.23 -8.98 -8.83
CA THR A 55 -5.20 -8.63 -9.89
C THR A 55 -4.92 -7.27 -10.52
N ALA A 56 -4.03 -6.48 -9.92
CA ALA A 56 -3.60 -5.19 -10.46
C ALA A 56 -2.93 -5.37 -11.83
N ARG A 57 -3.18 -4.42 -12.73
CA ARG A 57 -2.48 -4.35 -14.02
C ARG A 57 -1.07 -3.82 -13.85
N ASN A 58 -0.87 -2.93 -12.90
CA ASN A 58 0.41 -2.26 -12.64
C ASN A 58 0.56 -1.90 -11.14
N PRO A 59 0.78 -2.91 -10.28
CA PRO A 59 1.03 -2.68 -8.86
C PRO A 59 2.42 -2.06 -8.66
N VAL A 60 2.49 -0.95 -7.93
CA VAL A 60 3.74 -0.23 -7.63
C VAL A 60 3.88 0.03 -6.14
N PHE A 61 5.03 -0.32 -5.60
CA PHE A 61 5.44 -0.02 -4.24
C PHE A 61 6.20 1.32 -4.20
N PHE A 62 5.88 2.13 -3.20
CA PHE A 62 6.55 3.38 -2.86
C PHE A 62 7.31 3.20 -1.54
N PRO A 63 8.50 2.60 -1.56
CA PRO A 63 9.31 2.45 -0.36
C PRO A 63 9.79 3.83 0.10
N GLY A 64 9.53 4.14 1.36
CA GLY A 64 9.89 5.40 1.99
C GLY A 64 11.24 5.38 2.73
N PRO A 65 11.68 6.55 3.22
CA PRO A 65 12.97 6.71 3.90
C PRO A 65 13.17 5.81 5.12
N LYS A 66 12.11 5.33 5.79
CA LYS A 66 12.26 4.45 6.97
C LYS A 66 12.84 3.07 6.62
N ILE A 67 12.80 2.64 5.36
CA ILE A 67 13.33 1.34 4.90
C ILE A 67 14.43 1.47 3.84
N LEU A 68 14.52 2.60 3.14
CA LEU A 68 15.53 2.79 2.08
C LEU A 68 16.95 3.00 2.59
N TRP A 69 17.13 3.62 3.76
CA TRP A 69 18.43 4.16 4.16
C TRP A 69 19.15 3.40 5.29
N ALA A 70 18.65 2.24 5.71
CA ALA A 70 19.28 1.34 6.69
C ALA A 70 19.75 2.00 8.03
N TRP A 71 19.19 3.15 8.42
CA TRP A 71 19.63 3.91 9.60
C TRP A 71 18.98 3.49 10.92
N LYS A 72 18.07 2.52 10.89
CA LYS A 72 17.46 1.93 12.08
C LYS A 72 17.62 0.43 12.05
N ASP A 73 17.77 -0.16 13.22
CA ASP A 73 17.73 -1.60 13.40
C ASP A 73 16.43 -2.16 12.82
N GLY A 74 16.54 -3.27 12.08
CA GLY A 74 15.42 -3.90 11.37
C GLY A 74 15.01 -3.23 10.04
N ALA A 75 15.59 -2.08 9.64
CA ALA A 75 15.26 -1.46 8.35
C ALA A 75 15.64 -2.35 7.16
N VAL A 76 16.81 -2.99 7.23
CA VAL A 76 17.29 -3.92 6.19
C VAL A 76 16.39 -5.17 6.10
N GLU A 77 15.96 -5.70 7.24
CA GLU A 77 15.07 -6.86 7.31
C GLU A 77 13.71 -6.53 6.70
N LYS A 78 13.13 -5.38 7.06
CA LYS A 78 11.89 -4.89 6.46
C LYS A 78 12.05 -4.67 4.94
N ALA A 79 13.15 -4.06 4.50
CA ALA A 79 13.41 -3.86 3.07
C ALA A 79 13.49 -5.19 2.31
N ARG A 80 14.16 -6.20 2.87
CA ARG A 80 14.21 -7.56 2.29
C ARG A 80 12.83 -8.20 2.22
N ALA A 81 12.02 -8.07 3.28
CA ALA A 81 10.66 -8.60 3.28
C ALA A 81 9.76 -7.90 2.24
N VAL A 82 9.90 -6.58 2.08
CA VAL A 82 9.21 -5.84 1.00
C VAL A 82 9.61 -6.34 -0.38
N LEU A 83 10.91 -6.55 -0.63
CA LEU A 83 11.39 -7.07 -1.91
C LEU A 83 10.81 -8.46 -2.22
N LYS A 84 10.77 -9.37 -1.23
CA LYS A 84 10.16 -10.69 -1.39
C LYS A 84 8.67 -10.61 -1.73
N LEU A 85 7.94 -9.72 -1.05
CA LEU A 85 6.53 -9.50 -1.32
C LEU A 85 6.33 -8.99 -2.76
N MET A 86 7.10 -7.98 -3.16
CA MET A 86 7.05 -7.41 -4.51
C MET A 86 7.31 -8.47 -5.58
N GLU A 87 8.32 -9.32 -5.39
CA GLU A 87 8.62 -10.43 -6.29
C GLU A 87 7.45 -11.42 -6.38
N ALA A 88 6.84 -11.76 -5.24
CA ALA A 88 5.72 -12.70 -5.19
C ALA A 88 4.47 -12.20 -5.91
N VAL A 89 4.26 -10.88 -6.00
CA VAL A 89 3.11 -10.27 -6.68
C VAL A 89 3.45 -9.65 -8.05
N GLY A 90 4.70 -9.75 -8.51
CA GLY A 90 5.15 -9.14 -9.77
C GLY A 90 5.10 -7.60 -9.79
N ALA A 91 5.29 -6.95 -8.65
CA ALA A 91 5.19 -5.49 -8.53
C ALA A 91 6.51 -4.76 -8.76
N ARG A 92 6.40 -3.50 -9.22
CA ARG A 92 7.55 -2.59 -9.39
C ARG A 92 7.73 -1.72 -8.15
N ALA A 93 8.87 -1.05 -8.03
CA ALA A 93 9.06 -0.02 -7.01
C ALA A 93 9.49 1.32 -7.62
N ILE A 94 8.97 2.40 -7.03
CA ILE A 94 9.45 3.77 -7.22
C ILE A 94 9.87 4.29 -5.84
N PRO A 95 11.18 4.35 -5.54
CA PRO A 95 11.64 4.81 -4.24
C PRO A 95 11.26 6.27 -4.02
N MET A 96 10.71 6.57 -2.84
CA MET A 96 10.41 7.96 -2.48
C MET A 96 11.70 8.74 -2.23
N PRO A 97 11.78 10.01 -2.64
CA PRO A 97 12.94 10.83 -2.35
C PRO A 97 13.11 11.02 -0.84
N ASP A 98 14.34 11.30 -0.41
CA ASP A 98 14.60 11.65 0.98
C ASP A 98 14.04 13.03 1.29
N TYR A 99 12.86 13.04 1.92
CA TYR A 99 12.13 14.24 2.33
C TYR A 99 12.40 14.63 3.78
N ARG A 100 13.39 14.02 4.46
CA ARG A 100 13.71 14.39 5.84
C ARG A 100 14.20 15.84 5.92
N PRO A 101 13.94 16.55 7.03
CA PRO A 101 14.43 17.91 7.20
C PRO A 101 15.95 17.95 7.13
N LYS A 102 16.50 18.65 6.14
CA LYS A 102 17.95 18.81 5.95
C LYS A 102 18.53 20.01 6.70
N TYR A 103 17.86 20.50 7.75
CA TYR A 103 18.28 21.71 8.45
C TYR A 103 19.72 21.62 9.00
N PRO A 104 20.51 22.71 8.92
CA PRO A 104 20.19 24.02 8.33
C PRO A 104 20.38 24.07 6.79
N MET A 105 20.84 22.98 6.17
CA MET A 105 21.23 22.88 4.76
C MET A 105 20.06 22.68 3.78
N ILE A 106 18.82 22.97 4.19
CA ILE A 106 17.67 22.86 3.29
C ILE A 106 17.82 23.90 2.18
N ASN A 107 17.58 23.51 0.93
CA ASN A 107 17.46 24.45 -0.19
C ASN A 107 15.97 24.60 -0.55
N PRO A 108 15.24 25.60 0.00
CA PRO A 108 13.80 25.70 -0.17
C PRO A 108 13.36 25.78 -1.64
N ALA A 109 14.16 26.40 -2.51
CA ALA A 109 13.85 26.56 -3.92
C ALA A 109 13.85 25.24 -4.71
N VAL A 110 14.51 24.20 -4.19
CA VAL A 110 14.59 22.87 -4.80
C VAL A 110 13.79 21.83 -4.01
N GLU A 111 13.67 22.04 -2.69
CA GLU A 111 13.20 21.01 -1.75
C GLU A 111 11.78 21.29 -1.21
N ILE A 112 11.25 22.51 -1.34
CA ILE A 112 9.81 22.81 -1.18
C ILE A 112 9.11 22.51 -2.50
N ASN A 113 9.15 21.26 -2.93
CA ASN A 113 8.14 20.78 -3.85
C ASN A 113 7.35 19.72 -3.08
N PRO A 114 6.07 19.96 -2.73
CA PRO A 114 5.25 18.87 -2.26
C PRO A 114 5.34 17.78 -3.32
N ASN A 115 5.80 16.59 -2.92
CA ASN A 115 5.74 15.44 -3.82
C ASN A 115 4.29 15.35 -4.29
N HIS A 116 4.07 15.49 -5.59
CA HIS A 116 2.76 15.41 -6.23
C HIS A 116 2.55 13.96 -6.67
N PRO A 117 2.10 13.04 -5.78
CA PRO A 117 2.00 11.62 -6.09
C PRO A 117 1.04 11.35 -7.25
N ASN A 118 0.04 12.22 -7.44
CA ASN A 118 -0.90 12.13 -8.56
C ASN A 118 -0.19 12.18 -9.93
N LEU A 119 0.83 13.02 -10.10
CA LEU A 119 1.59 13.11 -11.34
C LEU A 119 2.36 11.81 -11.62
N THR A 120 3.00 11.25 -10.60
CA THR A 120 3.69 9.96 -10.70
C THR A 120 2.72 8.84 -11.06
N ILE A 121 1.54 8.80 -10.42
CA ILE A 121 0.50 7.81 -10.68
C ILE A 121 -0.02 7.90 -12.11
N TRP A 122 -0.38 9.11 -12.57
CA TRP A 122 -0.88 9.31 -13.92
C TRP A 122 0.16 8.96 -14.99
N HIS A 123 1.38 9.47 -14.85
CA HIS A 123 2.45 9.22 -15.82
C HIS A 123 2.75 7.72 -15.94
N ASN A 124 2.78 7.01 -14.82
CA ASN A 124 3.12 5.59 -14.79
C ASN A 124 1.92 4.66 -14.94
N ARG A 125 0.70 5.20 -15.05
CA ARG A 125 -0.58 4.46 -15.10
C ARG A 125 -0.69 3.42 -13.98
N ILE A 126 -0.45 3.86 -12.75
CA ILE A 126 -0.47 3.00 -11.56
C ILE A 126 -1.91 2.83 -11.11
N ASP A 127 -2.41 1.60 -11.09
CA ASP A 127 -3.76 1.28 -10.62
C ASP A 127 -3.81 0.79 -9.17
N VAL A 128 -2.70 0.24 -8.66
CA VAL A 128 -2.53 -0.07 -7.23
C VAL A 128 -1.20 0.48 -6.71
N GLY A 129 -1.26 1.37 -5.72
CA GLY A 129 -0.10 1.99 -5.07
C GLY A 129 0.08 1.53 -3.63
N VAL A 130 1.25 1.00 -3.29
CA VAL A 130 1.57 0.51 -1.93
C VAL A 130 2.56 1.42 -1.24
N PHE A 131 2.18 2.06 -0.14
CA PHE A 131 3.04 2.91 0.67
C PHE A 131 3.61 2.12 1.83
N VAL A 132 4.94 2.01 1.92
CA VAL A 132 5.63 1.24 2.97
C VAL A 132 6.89 1.96 3.45
N GLY A 133 7.07 2.04 4.77
CA GLY A 133 8.23 2.76 5.34
C GLY A 133 8.17 4.29 5.15
N VAL A 134 6.97 4.85 5.02
CA VAL A 134 6.72 6.29 4.89
C VAL A 134 6.42 6.89 6.27
N HIS A 135 6.83 8.12 6.53
CA HIS A 135 6.43 8.85 7.73
C HIS A 135 4.95 9.21 7.67
N CYS A 136 4.23 9.09 8.79
CA CYS A 136 2.77 9.11 8.75
C CYS A 136 2.18 10.40 8.19
N HIS A 137 2.77 11.55 8.53
CA HIS A 137 2.34 12.85 8.01
C HIS A 137 2.53 12.97 6.49
N TYR A 138 3.62 12.43 5.93
CA TYR A 138 3.83 12.38 4.48
C TYR A 138 2.87 11.42 3.79
N ALA A 139 2.61 10.26 4.39
CA ALA A 139 1.63 9.31 3.87
C ALA A 139 0.23 9.94 3.82
N ASN A 140 -0.23 10.57 4.90
CA ASN A 140 -1.55 11.23 4.96
C ASN A 140 -1.69 12.32 3.90
N LEU A 141 -0.67 13.17 3.72
CA LEU A 141 -0.70 14.20 2.68
C LEU A 141 -0.77 13.58 1.28
N ALA A 142 0.05 12.56 1.01
CA ALA A 142 0.06 11.88 -0.27
C ALA A 142 -1.29 11.22 -0.57
N LEU A 143 -1.86 10.48 0.38
CA LEU A 143 -3.14 9.78 0.23
C LEU A 143 -4.28 10.75 -0.11
N LYS A 144 -4.34 11.93 0.52
CA LYS A 144 -5.32 12.96 0.18
C LYS A 144 -5.19 13.46 -1.26
N ILE A 145 -3.97 13.74 -1.71
CA ILE A 145 -3.71 14.18 -3.09
C ILE A 145 -4.10 13.10 -4.09
N ILE A 146 -3.80 11.83 -3.77
CA ILE A 146 -4.12 10.68 -4.62
C ILE A 146 -5.64 10.52 -4.71
N ARG A 147 -6.34 10.50 -3.58
CA ARG A 147 -7.81 10.38 -3.54
C ARG A 147 -8.52 11.51 -4.30
N GLY A 148 -8.00 12.72 -4.21
CA GLY A 148 -8.60 13.86 -4.91
C GLY A 148 -8.32 13.87 -6.40
N GLY A 149 -7.17 13.34 -6.82
CA GLY A 149 -6.68 13.47 -8.19
C GLY A 149 -6.71 12.20 -9.04
N THR A 150 -6.79 11.00 -8.48
CA THR A 150 -6.59 9.76 -9.24
C THR A 150 -7.55 8.65 -8.85
N ASP A 151 -7.63 7.63 -9.70
CA ASP A 151 -8.35 6.38 -9.52
C ASP A 151 -7.47 5.25 -8.97
N CYS A 152 -6.26 5.57 -8.50
CA CYS A 152 -5.34 4.58 -7.95
C CYS A 152 -5.83 4.05 -6.60
N TYR A 153 -5.89 2.73 -6.49
CA TYR A 153 -6.20 2.04 -5.25
C TYR A 153 -4.98 2.09 -4.32
N THR A 154 -5.11 2.68 -3.14
CA THR A 154 -3.97 2.85 -2.23
C THR A 154 -3.99 1.86 -1.07
N ILE A 155 -2.82 1.27 -0.80
CA ILE A 155 -2.58 0.37 0.31
C ILE A 155 -1.47 0.99 1.16
N ALA A 156 -1.72 1.21 2.45
CA ALA A 156 -0.75 1.78 3.37
C ALA A 156 -0.30 0.73 4.40
N LEU A 157 0.94 0.27 4.26
CA LEU A 157 1.61 -0.67 5.16
C LEU A 157 2.37 0.13 6.24
N CYS A 158 1.65 0.57 7.26
CA CYS A 158 2.16 1.48 8.27
C CYS A 158 2.87 0.73 9.40
N GLY A 159 4.07 1.18 9.76
CA GLY A 159 4.80 0.64 10.91
C GLY A 159 4.27 1.12 12.27
N GLU A 160 3.24 1.97 12.30
CA GLU A 160 2.71 2.63 13.50
C GLU A 160 1.20 2.37 13.62
N VAL A 161 0.34 3.38 13.44
CA VAL A 161 -1.10 3.33 13.77
C VAL A 161 -2.04 3.12 12.57
N GLY A 162 -1.53 3.12 11.34
CA GLY A 162 -2.34 3.06 10.12
C GLY A 162 -2.71 4.44 9.55
N HIS A 163 -3.50 4.43 8.48
CA HIS A 163 -3.91 5.60 7.70
C HIS A 163 -5.37 5.48 7.26
N GLU A 164 -6.24 6.32 7.80
CA GLU A 164 -7.68 6.34 7.51
C GLU A 164 -8.01 6.78 6.07
N ASP A 165 -7.12 7.55 5.44
CA ASP A 165 -7.27 7.99 4.05
C ASP A 165 -6.79 6.95 3.03
N ALA A 166 -6.25 5.80 3.46
CA ALA A 166 -5.91 4.71 2.54
C ALA A 166 -7.12 3.81 2.29
N MET A 167 -7.23 3.25 1.08
CA MET A 167 -8.28 2.27 0.77
C MET A 167 -8.04 0.98 1.53
N ILE A 168 -6.79 0.61 1.83
CA ILE A 168 -6.48 -0.40 2.83
C ILE A 168 -5.35 0.11 3.72
N THR A 169 -5.45 -0.06 5.04
CA THR A 169 -4.32 0.18 5.93
C THR A 169 -4.07 -0.97 6.89
N LEU A 170 -2.79 -1.32 7.02
CA LEU A 170 -2.28 -2.16 8.09
C LEU A 170 -1.48 -1.28 9.05
N ARG A 171 -1.58 -1.61 10.33
CA ARG A 171 -0.83 -1.00 11.42
C ARG A 171 0.25 -1.93 11.95
N ASP A 172 1.19 -1.36 12.71
CA ASP A 172 2.29 -2.10 13.35
C ASP A 172 3.02 -3.05 12.37
N VAL A 173 3.22 -2.64 11.12
CA VAL A 173 3.83 -3.47 10.09
C VAL A 173 5.34 -3.62 10.33
N ASP A 174 5.73 -4.86 10.60
CA ASP A 174 7.11 -5.32 10.72
C ASP A 174 7.49 -6.31 9.62
N ALA A 175 8.70 -6.86 9.70
CA ALA A 175 9.15 -7.86 8.74
C ALA A 175 8.29 -9.14 8.81
N GLY A 176 7.86 -9.56 10.00
CA GLY A 176 7.02 -10.75 10.18
C GLY A 176 5.67 -10.64 9.47
N LYS A 177 4.98 -9.50 9.59
CA LYS A 177 3.72 -9.25 8.87
C LYS A 177 3.92 -9.20 7.36
N LEU A 178 5.03 -8.65 6.88
CA LEU A 178 5.36 -8.64 5.45
C LEU A 178 5.62 -10.04 4.90
N GLU A 179 6.33 -10.89 5.65
CA GLU A 179 6.52 -12.30 5.30
C GLU A 179 5.17 -13.05 5.31
N ARG A 180 4.33 -12.82 6.32
CA ARG A 180 2.97 -13.39 6.39
C ARG A 180 2.11 -13.00 5.18
N LEU A 181 2.11 -11.71 4.81
CA LEU A 181 1.42 -11.25 3.62
C LEU A 181 1.98 -11.88 2.34
N THR A 182 3.29 -12.11 2.27
CA THR A 182 3.95 -12.81 1.16
C THR A 182 3.49 -14.26 1.05
N GLU A 183 3.35 -14.97 2.18
CA GLU A 183 2.81 -16.33 2.21
C GLU A 183 1.37 -16.38 1.68
N VAL A 184 0.51 -15.46 2.14
CA VAL A 184 -0.87 -15.35 1.68
C VAL A 184 -0.94 -15.09 0.18
N ALA A 185 -0.11 -14.17 -0.35
CA ALA A 185 -0.04 -13.89 -1.77
C ALA A 185 0.41 -15.10 -2.59
N ARG A 186 1.42 -15.85 -2.12
CA ARG A 186 1.88 -17.07 -2.79
C ARG A 186 0.81 -18.16 -2.79
N ALA A 187 0.12 -18.36 -1.68
CA ALA A 187 -0.96 -19.33 -1.58
C ALA A 187 -2.12 -19.01 -2.54
N LEU A 188 -2.52 -17.73 -2.63
CA LEU A 188 -3.55 -17.28 -3.56
C LEU A 188 -3.10 -17.39 -5.02
N SER A 189 -1.85 -17.05 -5.33
CA SER A 189 -1.28 -17.21 -6.67
C SER A 189 -1.27 -18.68 -7.11
N ALA A 190 -0.84 -19.59 -6.23
CA ALA A 190 -0.84 -21.02 -6.50
C ALA A 190 -2.26 -21.58 -6.74
N ALA A 191 -3.25 -21.11 -6.00
CA ALA A 191 -4.66 -21.49 -6.19
C ALA A 191 -5.26 -20.96 -7.51
N ARG A 192 -4.70 -19.89 -8.10
CA ARG A 192 -5.16 -19.27 -9.35
C ARG A 192 -4.50 -19.85 -10.60
N SER A 193 -3.34 -20.51 -10.48
CA SER A 193 -2.70 -21.18 -11.61
C SER A 193 -3.65 -22.24 -12.18
N PRO A 194 -3.97 -22.21 -13.50
CA PRO A 194 -4.73 -23.27 -14.11
C PRO A 194 -3.97 -24.57 -13.89
N GLN A 195 -4.62 -25.59 -13.32
CA GLN A 195 -4.09 -26.94 -13.30
C GLN A 195 -3.73 -27.30 -14.75
N VAL A 196 -2.44 -27.33 -15.06
CA VAL A 196 -1.96 -27.95 -16.29
C VAL A 196 -2.34 -29.41 -16.16
N GLN A 197 -3.45 -29.82 -16.79
CA GLN A 197 -3.77 -31.23 -16.95
C GLN A 197 -2.57 -31.86 -17.66
N ALA A 198 -1.83 -32.71 -16.94
CA ALA A 198 -0.86 -33.58 -17.56
C ALA A 198 -1.59 -34.37 -18.65
N PRO A 199 -1.03 -34.48 -19.88
CA PRO A 199 -1.64 -35.34 -20.88
C PRO A 199 -1.77 -36.74 -20.30
N ALA A 200 -2.98 -37.28 -20.35
CA ALA A 200 -3.28 -38.62 -19.88
C ALA A 200 -2.29 -39.61 -20.53
N ALA A 201 -1.47 -40.24 -19.70
CA ALA A 201 -0.61 -41.32 -20.14
C ALA A 201 -1.49 -42.50 -20.56
N GLY A 202 -1.50 -42.79 -21.86
CA GLY A 202 -1.79 -44.11 -22.41
C GLY A 202 -3.26 -44.46 -22.68
N ALA A 203 -3.57 -44.61 -23.96
CA ALA A 203 -4.31 -45.78 -24.41
C ALA A 203 -3.57 -46.34 -25.62
N ALA A 204 -2.70 -47.31 -25.34
CA ALA A 204 -2.31 -48.30 -26.33
C ALA A 204 -3.54 -49.16 -26.64
N GLY A 205 -3.81 -49.40 -27.91
CA GLY A 205 -4.89 -50.23 -28.43
C GLY A 205 -4.92 -50.17 -29.94
#